data_AF-A0A661B1I3-F1
#
_entry.id   AF-A0A661B1I3-F1
#
_cell.length_a   1.000
_cell.length_b   1.000
_cell.length_c   1.000
_cell.angle_alpha   90.00
_cell.angle_beta   90.00
_cell.angle_gamma   90.00
#
_symmetry.space_group_name_H-M   'P 1'
#
loop_
_entity.id
_entity.type
_entity.pdbx_description
1 polymer ?
#
loop_
_entity_poly.entity_id
_entity_poly.type
_entity_poly.pdbx_seq_one_letter_code
_entity_poly.pdbx_strand_id
1 'polypeptide(L)'
;MYYFNEDVRLISFVKDLSFNKAFSRIWGMSLGGNTGEGGLYRPITLSSIYLDYRVWGLDHHGYHFRNFTLNLVAVALVFLLAYRLFQKNILAAFCAASIFAVHPAHPSTVFWISARGDLFCTVLYLGGLVFLLIYLQKGWFSFVIISAIAFLLALFSKEMAVSAPAVAIALAFAIPMNCESRKKRLLPVIVSTVFPVIIYFSIRWAVLGSLIGSGEAYTFPSVRYFPVNLAKAAGFLLVPFGHTGAEGLLFSNKKLFLVLTGIVFLAGIV
;
A
#
# COMPACT_ATOMS: atom_id res chain seq x y z
N MET A 1 15.23 -21.53 6.82
CA MET A 1 15.48 -20.59 5.69
C MET A 1 14.27 -19.67 5.56
N TYR A 2 14.24 -18.54 6.26
CA TYR A 2 13.19 -17.54 6.06
C TYR A 2 13.57 -16.65 4.88
N TYR A 3 12.62 -16.47 3.97
CA TYR A 3 12.71 -15.87 2.63
C TYR A 3 13.52 -14.55 2.58
N PHE A 4 14.81 -14.66 2.25
CA PHE A 4 15.67 -13.57 1.77
C PHE A 4 15.33 -13.28 0.30
N ASN A 5 14.18 -12.67 0.03
CA ASN A 5 13.76 -12.33 -1.34
C ASN A 5 14.37 -10.99 -1.81
N GLU A 6 14.22 -10.67 -3.10
CA GLU A 6 14.86 -9.60 -3.90
C GLU A 6 15.25 -8.28 -3.20
N ASP A 7 14.48 -7.84 -2.21
CA ASP A 7 14.76 -6.65 -1.39
C ASP A 7 16.05 -6.73 -0.56
N VAL A 8 16.53 -7.94 -0.24
CA VAL A 8 17.85 -8.11 0.41
C VAL A 8 18.99 -8.17 -0.61
N ARG A 9 18.73 -8.52 -1.88
CA ARG A 9 19.74 -8.33 -2.94
C ARG A 9 20.10 -6.85 -3.06
N LEU A 10 19.14 -5.95 -2.84
CA LEU A 10 19.40 -4.51 -2.79
C LEU A 10 20.39 -4.10 -1.70
N ILE A 11 20.36 -4.75 -0.52
CA ILE A 11 21.35 -4.52 0.53
C ILE A 11 22.77 -4.80 0.00
N SER A 12 22.96 -5.82 -0.84
CA SER A 12 24.28 -6.13 -1.40
C SER A 12 24.87 -5.01 -2.27
N PHE A 13 24.03 -4.15 -2.88
CA PHE A 13 24.46 -3.02 -3.71
C PHE A 13 24.76 -1.73 -2.93
N VAL A 14 24.26 -1.62 -1.69
CA VAL A 14 24.39 -0.39 -0.88
C VAL A 14 25.07 -0.59 0.48
N LYS A 15 25.32 -1.84 0.90
CA LYS A 15 25.89 -2.17 2.23
C LYS A 15 27.22 -1.49 2.52
N ASP A 16 28.08 -1.36 1.51
CA ASP A 16 29.44 -0.83 1.65
C ASP A 16 29.52 0.69 1.37
N LEU A 17 28.39 1.32 1.06
CA LEU A 17 28.33 2.74 0.75
C LEU A 17 28.15 3.57 2.03
N SER A 18 28.73 4.78 2.02
CA SER A 18 28.38 5.81 2.99
C SER A 18 26.90 6.19 2.88
N PHE A 19 26.32 6.64 3.99
CA PHE A 19 24.89 6.97 4.08
C PHE A 19 24.41 7.87 2.93
N ASN A 20 25.13 8.96 2.64
CA ASN A 20 24.75 9.89 1.58
C ASN A 20 24.74 9.24 0.18
N LYS A 21 25.71 8.35 -0.10
CA LYS A 21 25.79 7.63 -1.38
C LYS A 21 24.72 6.54 -1.48
N ALA A 22 24.44 5.84 -0.39
CA ALA A 22 23.35 4.87 -0.34
C ALA A 22 22.00 5.56 -0.54
N PHE A 23 21.75 6.66 0.15
CA PHE A 23 20.54 7.45 0.05
C PHE A 23 20.33 7.99 -1.36
N SER A 24 21.35 8.64 -1.96
CA SER A 24 21.23 9.15 -3.33
C SER A 24 20.99 8.04 -4.37
N ARG A 25 21.61 6.88 -4.20
CA ARG A 25 21.35 5.72 -5.07
C ARG A 25 19.94 5.16 -4.92
N ILE A 26 19.43 5.05 -3.69
CA ILE A 26 18.08 4.56 -3.41
C ILE A 26 17.03 5.50 -4.02
N TRP A 27 17.17 6.80 -3.80
CA TRP A 27 16.19 7.80 -4.23
C TRP A 27 16.28 8.16 -5.72
N GLY A 28 17.49 8.14 -6.28
CA GLY A 28 17.73 8.36 -7.70
C GLY A 28 17.68 7.09 -8.55
N MET A 29 17.46 5.91 -7.95
CA MET A 29 17.60 4.58 -8.57
C MET A 29 18.81 4.44 -9.50
N SER A 30 19.95 5.04 -9.13
CA SER A 30 21.23 4.75 -9.76
C SER A 30 21.80 3.44 -9.19
N LEU A 31 20.98 2.40 -9.22
CA LEU A 31 21.31 1.05 -8.82
C LEU A 31 21.68 0.33 -10.12
N GLY A 32 22.94 0.44 -10.51
CA GLY A 32 23.45 -0.17 -11.74
C GLY A 32 23.14 -1.67 -11.79
N GLY A 33 22.80 -2.14 -12.99
CA GLY A 33 22.39 -3.52 -13.27
C GLY A 33 20.87 -3.65 -13.42
N ASN A 34 20.45 -4.73 -14.06
CA ASN A 34 19.07 -5.13 -14.35
C ASN A 34 18.14 -5.25 -13.11
N THR A 35 18.46 -4.69 -11.95
CA THR A 35 17.55 -4.60 -10.79
C THR A 35 16.34 -3.68 -11.03
N GLY A 36 16.29 -3.00 -12.18
CA GLY A 36 15.08 -2.38 -12.74
C GLY A 36 14.09 -3.36 -13.38
N GLU A 37 14.37 -4.67 -13.42
CA GLU A 37 13.51 -5.70 -14.04
C GLU A 37 12.09 -5.78 -13.43
N GLY A 38 11.84 -5.18 -12.25
CA GLY A 38 10.51 -5.02 -11.67
C GLY A 38 9.83 -3.66 -11.91
N GLY A 39 10.57 -2.61 -12.27
CA GLY A 39 10.02 -1.25 -12.51
C GLY A 39 9.33 -0.58 -11.30
N LEU A 40 9.65 -0.97 -10.05
CA LEU A 40 8.96 -0.52 -8.83
C LEU A 40 9.72 0.59 -8.08
N TYR A 41 9.29 1.85 -8.22
CA TYR A 41 9.86 3.00 -7.48
C TYR A 41 9.33 3.09 -6.03
N ARG A 42 10.10 2.55 -5.07
CA ARG A 42 9.73 2.48 -3.63
C ARG A 42 10.85 2.93 -2.66
N PRO A 43 11.34 4.18 -2.74
CA PRO A 43 12.53 4.63 -2.02
C PRO A 43 12.39 4.61 -0.49
N ILE A 44 11.18 4.78 0.08
CA ILE A 44 11.00 4.73 1.55
C ILE A 44 11.20 3.31 2.07
N THR A 45 10.59 2.34 1.40
CA THR A 45 10.73 0.93 1.75
C THR A 45 12.21 0.56 1.76
N LEU A 46 12.90 0.84 0.65
CA LEU A 46 14.35 0.59 0.48
C LEU A 46 15.21 1.31 1.53
N SER A 47 14.92 2.58 1.81
CA SER A 47 15.64 3.35 2.83
C SER A 47 15.47 2.72 4.22
N SER A 48 14.27 2.24 4.55
CA SER A 48 14.04 1.53 5.82
C SER A 48 14.81 0.23 5.89
N ILE A 49 14.91 -0.53 4.79
CA ILE A 49 15.69 -1.79 4.76
C ILE A 49 17.17 -1.49 5.01
N TYR A 50 17.70 -0.47 4.33
CA TYR A 50 19.08 -0.05 4.51
C TYR A 50 19.37 0.39 5.95
N LEU A 51 18.48 1.19 6.55
CA LEU A 51 18.63 1.62 7.94
C LEU A 51 18.62 0.43 8.91
N ASP A 52 17.72 -0.53 8.73
CA ASP A 52 17.70 -1.72 9.59
C ASP A 52 18.95 -2.57 9.41
N TYR A 53 19.49 -2.69 8.20
CA TYR A 53 20.77 -3.35 7.98
C TYR A 53 21.92 -2.66 8.71
N ARG A 54 21.92 -1.33 8.78
CA ARG A 54 22.97 -0.58 9.50
C ARG A 54 22.88 -0.76 11.01
N VAL A 55 21.69 -1.01 11.56
CA VAL A 55 21.47 -1.16 13.01
C VAL A 55 21.57 -2.63 13.45
N TRP A 56 20.94 -3.54 12.71
CA TRP A 56 20.76 -4.95 13.06
C TRP A 56 21.59 -5.91 12.21
N GLY A 57 22.24 -5.42 11.15
CA GLY A 57 22.97 -6.28 10.22
C GLY A 57 22.05 -7.28 9.53
N LEU A 58 22.44 -8.56 9.58
CA LEU A 58 21.67 -9.68 9.04
C LEU A 58 20.77 -10.36 10.09
N ASP A 59 20.72 -9.85 11.32
CA ASP A 59 19.83 -10.38 12.34
C ASP A 59 18.37 -10.07 11.98
N HIS A 60 17.59 -11.12 11.71
CA HIS A 60 16.18 -11.01 11.33
C HIS A 60 15.29 -10.45 12.44
N HIS A 61 15.69 -10.55 13.71
CA HIS A 61 14.85 -10.13 14.85
C HIS A 61 14.52 -8.64 14.78
N GLY A 62 15.48 -7.79 14.41
CA GLY A 62 15.28 -6.35 14.25
C GLY A 62 14.26 -5.99 13.17
N TYR A 63 14.28 -6.71 12.05
CA TYR A 63 13.33 -6.50 10.95
C TYR A 63 11.90 -6.88 11.33
N HIS A 64 11.72 -8.04 12.00
CA HIS A 64 10.41 -8.46 12.50
C HIS A 64 9.89 -7.50 13.57
N PHE A 65 10.75 -7.01 14.47
CA PHE A 65 10.37 -6.04 15.48
C PHE A 65 9.84 -4.73 14.86
N ARG A 66 10.51 -4.22 13.81
CA ARG A 66 10.01 -3.04 13.09
C ARG A 66 8.67 -3.31 12.43
N ASN A 67 8.51 -4.44 11.74
CA ASN A 67 7.25 -4.79 11.08
C ASN A 67 6.10 -4.92 12.09
N PHE A 68 6.36 -5.58 13.22
CA PHE A 68 5.41 -5.69 14.32
C PHE A 68 5.01 -4.31 14.86
N THR A 69 5.98 -3.43 15.08
CA THR A 69 5.72 -2.06 15.55
C THR A 69 4.88 -1.27 14.55
N LEU A 70 5.19 -1.33 13.25
CA LEU A 70 4.40 -0.68 12.21
C LEU A 70 2.96 -1.23 12.16
N ASN A 71 2.78 -2.54 12.34
CA ASN A 71 1.46 -3.14 12.39
C ASN A 71 0.65 -2.64 13.61
N LEU A 72 1.27 -2.53 14.79
CA LEU A 72 0.61 -1.96 15.97
C LEU A 72 0.17 -0.50 15.73
N VAL A 73 1.02 0.29 15.07
CA VAL A 73 0.67 1.67 14.69
C VAL A 73 -0.51 1.67 13.71
N ALA A 74 -0.53 0.77 12.73
CA ALA A 74 -1.66 0.64 11.80
C ALA A 74 -2.97 0.30 12.54
N VAL A 75 -2.95 -0.66 13.46
CA VAL A 75 -4.11 -1.02 14.31
C VAL A 75 -4.60 0.19 15.11
N ALA A 76 -3.68 0.95 15.73
CA ALA A 76 -4.03 2.15 16.48
C ALA A 76 -4.64 3.25 15.59
N LEU A 77 -4.16 3.41 14.36
CA LEU A 77 -4.71 4.36 13.40
C LEU A 77 -6.10 3.93 12.91
N VAL A 78 -6.35 2.64 12.70
CA VAL A 78 -7.69 2.10 12.40
C VAL A 78 -8.64 2.41 13.55
N PHE A 79 -8.23 2.14 14.80
CA PHE A 79 -9.01 2.49 15.98
C PHE A 79 -9.36 3.99 15.99
N LEU A 80 -8.37 4.87 15.78
CA LEU A 80 -8.59 6.32 15.81
C LEU A 80 -9.51 6.80 14.68
N LEU A 81 -9.37 6.24 13.48
CA LEU A 81 -10.22 6.56 12.33
C LEU A 81 -11.66 6.12 12.60
N ALA A 82 -11.85 4.86 13.04
CA ALA A 82 -13.15 4.31 13.38
C ALA A 82 -13.81 5.06 14.54
N TYR A 83 -13.06 5.39 15.59
CA TYR A 83 -13.53 6.17 16.73
C TYR A 83 -14.10 7.52 16.29
N ARG A 84 -13.48 8.19 15.32
CA ARG A 84 -13.99 9.46 14.81
C ARG A 84 -15.16 9.30 13.84
N LEU A 85 -15.17 8.25 13.02
CA LEU A 85 -16.25 7.97 12.08
C LEU A 85 -17.54 7.55 12.79
N PHE A 86 -17.44 6.70 13.81
CA PHE A 86 -18.56 6.24 14.62
C PHE A 86 -18.87 7.17 15.80
N GLN A 87 -18.68 8.49 15.63
CA GLN A 87 -19.08 9.51 16.60
C GLN A 87 -18.56 9.28 18.03
N LYS A 88 -17.31 8.83 18.17
CA LYS A 88 -16.63 8.52 19.43
C LYS A 88 -17.18 7.28 20.16
N ASN A 89 -17.82 6.36 19.44
CA ASN A 89 -18.19 5.06 20.00
C ASN A 89 -16.94 4.16 20.15
N ILE A 90 -16.49 3.99 21.40
CA ILE A 90 -15.31 3.19 21.75
C ILE A 90 -15.49 1.72 21.36
N LEU A 91 -16.69 1.15 21.57
CA LEU A 91 -16.95 -0.26 21.27
C LEU A 91 -16.86 -0.52 19.77
N ALA A 92 -17.48 0.33 18.94
CA ALA A 92 -17.40 0.21 17.49
C ALA A 92 -15.95 0.35 16.99
N ALA A 93 -15.19 1.30 17.53
CA ALA A 93 -13.79 1.51 17.19
C ALA A 93 -12.91 0.31 17.60
N PHE A 94 -13.15 -0.23 18.79
CA PHE A 94 -12.47 -1.41 19.30
C PHE A 94 -12.75 -2.65 18.46
N CYS A 95 -14.02 -2.89 18.09
CA CYS A 95 -14.40 -3.97 17.19
C CYS A 95 -13.71 -3.84 15.83
N ALA A 96 -13.74 -2.65 15.22
CA ALA A 96 -13.09 -2.41 13.93
C ALA A 96 -11.57 -2.66 13.97
N ALA A 97 -10.89 -2.14 15.01
CA ALA A 97 -9.46 -2.35 15.21
C ALA A 97 -9.11 -3.81 15.52
N SER A 98 -9.95 -4.50 16.29
CA SER A 98 -9.77 -5.92 16.62
C SER A 98 -9.92 -6.79 15.38
N ILE A 99 -10.96 -6.56 14.57
CA ILE A 99 -11.17 -7.25 13.28
C ILE A 99 -9.95 -7.04 12.38
N PHE A 100 -9.46 -5.81 12.26
CA PHE A 100 -8.24 -5.51 11.50
C PHE A 100 -7.01 -6.25 12.09
N ALA A 101 -6.82 -6.23 13.40
CA ALA A 101 -5.65 -6.86 14.05
C ALA A 101 -5.61 -8.38 13.85
N VAL A 102 -6.76 -9.06 13.86
CA VAL A 102 -6.85 -10.52 13.69
C VAL A 102 -7.01 -10.97 12.24
N HIS A 103 -7.16 -10.03 11.29
CA HIS A 103 -7.47 -10.38 9.92
C HIS A 103 -6.31 -11.17 9.27
N PRO A 104 -6.58 -12.35 8.65
CA PRO A 104 -5.56 -13.29 8.17
C PRO A 104 -4.69 -12.76 7.02
N ALA A 105 -5.03 -11.60 6.45
CA ALA A 105 -4.17 -10.91 5.47
C ALA A 105 -2.95 -10.19 6.09
N HIS A 106 -2.90 -9.96 7.41
CA HIS A 106 -1.80 -9.26 8.08
C HIS A 106 -0.65 -10.14 8.60
N PRO A 107 -0.86 -11.40 9.04
CA PRO A 107 0.25 -12.28 9.42
C PRO A 107 1.33 -12.37 8.34
N SER A 108 0.95 -12.49 7.07
CA SER A 108 1.91 -12.54 5.97
C SER A 108 2.72 -11.24 5.82
N THR A 109 2.16 -10.07 6.15
CA THR A 109 2.89 -8.79 6.09
C THR A 109 3.79 -8.54 7.30
N VAL A 110 3.50 -9.13 8.46
CA VAL A 110 4.34 -9.06 9.66
C VAL A 110 5.49 -10.07 9.60
N PHE A 111 5.22 -11.29 9.15
CA PHE A 111 6.23 -12.36 9.05
C PHE A 111 7.14 -12.21 7.84
N TRP A 112 6.73 -11.51 6.78
CA TRP A 112 7.55 -11.34 5.59
C TRP A 112 8.27 -9.99 5.61
N ILE A 113 9.61 -10.00 5.71
CA ILE A 113 10.43 -8.77 5.82
C ILE A 113 10.24 -7.83 4.61
N SER A 114 10.17 -8.36 3.39
CA SER A 114 9.84 -7.63 2.16
C SER A 114 8.45 -6.97 2.13
N ALA A 115 7.46 -7.53 2.84
CA ALA A 115 6.10 -6.98 2.84
C ALA A 115 5.99 -5.66 3.65
N ARG A 116 7.09 -5.21 4.27
CA ARG A 116 7.18 -3.94 4.98
C ARG A 116 6.74 -2.72 4.18
N GLY A 117 6.90 -2.73 2.85
CA GLY A 117 6.40 -1.65 2.00
C GLY A 117 4.87 -1.46 2.11
N ASP A 118 4.12 -2.55 2.31
CA ASP A 118 2.70 -2.50 2.62
C ASP A 118 2.43 -1.84 3.97
N LEU A 119 3.18 -2.22 5.01
CA LEU A 119 3.00 -1.68 6.35
C LEU A 119 3.24 -0.16 6.39
N PHE A 120 4.31 0.33 5.77
CA PHE A 120 4.55 1.77 5.65
C PHE A 120 3.45 2.47 4.87
N CYS A 121 3.05 1.91 3.72
CA CYS A 121 1.95 2.45 2.93
C CYS A 121 0.68 2.54 3.77
N THR A 122 0.29 1.48 4.49
CA THR A 122 -0.89 1.45 5.35
C THR A 122 -0.81 2.49 6.46
N VAL A 123 0.29 2.56 7.21
CA VAL A 123 0.45 3.53 8.30
C VAL A 123 0.36 4.96 7.80
N LEU A 124 1.09 5.30 6.74
CA LEU A 124 1.12 6.65 6.18
C LEU A 124 -0.23 7.03 5.54
N TYR A 125 -0.87 6.09 4.86
CA TYR A 125 -2.19 6.28 4.25
C TYR A 125 -3.28 6.50 5.31
N LEU A 126 -3.34 5.65 6.34
CA LEU A 126 -4.29 5.80 7.44
C LEU A 126 -4.03 7.08 8.24
N GLY A 127 -2.75 7.41 8.50
CA GLY A 127 -2.37 8.66 9.13
C GLY A 127 -2.83 9.88 8.33
N GLY A 128 -2.62 9.86 7.00
CA GLY A 128 -3.12 10.87 6.08
C GLY A 128 -4.64 11.03 6.15
N LEU A 129 -5.40 9.93 6.16
CA LEU A 129 -6.86 9.95 6.32
C LEU A 129 -7.30 10.50 7.68
N VAL A 130 -6.61 10.14 8.76
CA VAL A 130 -6.89 10.68 10.09
C VAL A 130 -6.73 12.20 10.09
N PHE A 131 -5.61 12.73 9.57
CA PHE A 131 -5.38 14.17 9.48
C PHE A 131 -6.43 14.86 8.60
N LEU A 132 -6.76 14.27 7.46
CA LEU A 132 -7.80 14.76 6.57
C LEU A 132 -9.18 14.78 7.26
N LEU A 133 -9.49 13.78 8.07
CA LEU A 133 -10.70 13.75 8.90
C LEU A 133 -10.70 14.88 9.94
N ILE A 134 -9.56 15.18 10.56
CA ILE A 134 -9.45 16.33 11.49
C ILE A 134 -9.70 17.64 10.73
N TYR A 135 -9.14 17.80 9.53
CA TYR A 135 -9.42 18.95 8.68
C TYR A 135 -10.93 19.06 8.35
N LEU A 136 -11.55 17.96 7.94
CA LEU A 136 -12.98 17.93 7.62
C LEU A 136 -13.88 18.20 8.82
N GLN A 137 -13.39 18.07 10.05
CA GLN A 137 -14.10 18.43 11.28
C GLN A 137 -13.80 19.88 11.70
N LYS A 138 -12.52 20.24 11.83
CA LYS A 138 -12.04 21.50 12.44
C LYS A 138 -11.74 22.63 11.46
N GLY A 139 -11.52 22.33 10.17
CA GLY A 139 -11.18 23.30 9.13
C GLY A 139 -9.73 23.82 9.14
N TRP A 140 -8.85 23.27 9.98
CA TRP A 140 -7.46 23.74 10.06
C TRP A 140 -6.63 23.24 8.88
N PHE A 141 -6.18 24.18 8.04
CA PHE A 141 -5.48 23.87 6.79
C PHE A 141 -4.13 23.15 6.97
N SER A 142 -3.47 23.30 8.12
CA SER A 142 -2.24 22.55 8.45
C SER A 142 -2.40 21.04 8.29
N PHE A 143 -3.58 20.50 8.62
CA PHE A 143 -3.85 19.07 8.46
C PHE A 143 -3.97 18.61 7.00
N VAL A 144 -4.33 19.51 6.08
CA VAL A 144 -4.34 19.25 4.63
C VAL A 144 -2.92 19.07 4.12
N ILE A 145 -1.98 19.90 4.61
CA ILE A 145 -0.56 19.80 4.25
C ILE A 145 0.03 18.51 4.81
N ILE A 146 -0.24 18.21 6.09
CA ILE A 146 0.25 16.99 6.73
C ILE A 146 -0.31 15.74 6.03
N SER A 147 -1.60 15.73 5.65
CA SER A 147 -2.18 14.61 4.91
C SER A 147 -1.55 14.46 3.52
N ALA A 148 -1.29 15.56 2.82
CA ALA A 148 -0.64 15.51 1.51
C ALA A 148 0.78 14.92 1.58
N ILE A 149 1.56 15.34 2.57
CA ILE A 149 2.90 14.78 2.82
C ILE A 149 2.78 13.28 3.14
N ALA A 150 1.84 12.89 4.02
CA ALA A 150 1.64 11.49 4.37
C ALA A 150 1.27 10.63 3.15
N PHE A 151 0.37 11.10 2.28
CA PHE A 151 0.02 10.39 1.05
C PHE A 151 1.18 10.31 0.06
N LEU A 152 2.00 11.35 -0.07
CA LEU A 152 3.20 11.32 -0.91
C LEU A 152 4.20 10.27 -0.41
N LEU A 153 4.45 10.23 0.90
CA LEU A 153 5.31 9.23 1.51
C LEU A 153 4.70 7.82 1.39
N ALA A 154 3.38 7.68 1.48
CA ALA A 154 2.71 6.40 1.24
C ALA A 154 2.95 5.90 -0.20
N LEU A 155 2.85 6.79 -1.21
CA LEU A 155 3.17 6.49 -2.61
C LEU A 155 4.62 6.06 -2.82
N PHE A 156 5.58 6.73 -2.15
CA PHE A 156 6.98 6.32 -2.15
C PHE A 156 7.28 5.02 -1.39
N SER A 157 6.31 4.51 -0.63
CA SER A 157 6.39 3.20 0.03
C SER A 157 5.78 2.12 -0.86
N LYS A 158 4.58 2.39 -1.41
CA LYS A 158 3.86 1.53 -2.33
C LYS A 158 2.86 2.32 -3.19
N GLU A 159 2.79 1.97 -4.47
CA GLU A 159 1.92 2.60 -5.46
C GLU A 159 0.41 2.43 -5.19
N MET A 160 0.01 1.50 -4.31
CA MET A 160 -1.39 1.29 -3.89
C MET A 160 -2.03 2.54 -3.27
N ALA A 161 -1.22 3.47 -2.76
CA ALA A 161 -1.69 4.76 -2.26
C ALA A 161 -2.31 5.67 -3.35
N VAL A 162 -2.23 5.31 -4.64
CA VAL A 162 -2.93 5.99 -5.73
C VAL A 162 -4.45 6.03 -5.56
N SER A 163 -4.99 5.12 -4.74
CA SER A 163 -6.41 5.08 -4.34
C SER A 163 -6.82 6.21 -3.38
N ALA A 164 -5.87 6.98 -2.83
CA ALA A 164 -6.14 8.02 -1.83
C ALA A 164 -7.21 9.05 -2.24
N PRO A 165 -7.25 9.59 -3.48
CA PRO A 165 -8.28 10.54 -3.87
C PRO A 165 -9.70 9.97 -3.77
N ALA A 166 -9.90 8.72 -4.20
CA ALA A 166 -11.21 8.07 -4.16
C ALA A 166 -11.70 7.90 -2.71
N VAL A 167 -10.83 7.40 -1.82
CA VAL A 167 -11.18 7.19 -0.41
C VAL A 167 -11.36 8.51 0.33
N ALA A 168 -10.54 9.52 0.04
CA ALA A 168 -10.66 10.85 0.63
C ALA A 168 -11.96 11.57 0.24
N ILE A 169 -12.38 11.41 -1.03
CA ILE A 169 -13.68 11.91 -1.49
C ILE A 169 -14.81 11.18 -0.75
N ALA A 170 -14.78 9.84 -0.71
CA ALA A 170 -15.77 9.06 0.03
C ALA A 170 -15.87 9.50 1.51
N LEU A 171 -14.72 9.75 2.15
CA LEU A 171 -14.63 10.25 3.51
C LEU A 171 -15.29 11.64 3.67
N ALA A 172 -15.06 12.55 2.72
CA ALA A 172 -15.68 13.88 2.73
C ALA A 172 -17.20 13.85 2.59
N PHE A 173 -17.74 12.85 1.88
CA PHE A 173 -19.19 12.64 1.75
C PHE A 173 -19.81 11.91 2.95
N ALA A 174 -19.07 11.01 3.59
CA ALA A 174 -19.52 10.25 4.77
C ALA A 174 -19.70 11.14 6.02
N ILE A 175 -18.97 12.26 6.11
CA ILE A 175 -19.07 13.17 7.24
C ILE A 175 -20.26 14.14 7.04
N PRO A 176 -21.15 14.27 8.04
CA PRO A 176 -22.25 15.21 7.98
C PRO A 176 -21.72 16.65 8.03
N MET A 177 -22.05 17.43 7.01
CA MET A 177 -21.71 18.84 6.88
C MET A 177 -22.69 19.54 5.94
N ASN A 178 -22.87 20.86 6.11
CA ASN A 178 -23.69 21.65 5.20
C ASN A 178 -23.04 21.76 3.80
N CYS A 179 -23.86 22.04 2.78
CA CYS A 179 -23.40 22.10 1.38
C CYS A 179 -22.28 23.13 1.16
N GLU A 180 -22.37 24.29 1.81
CA GLU A 180 -21.38 25.36 1.68
C GLU A 180 -20.02 24.98 2.27
N SER A 181 -19.98 24.36 3.46
CA SER A 181 -18.72 23.87 4.03
C SER A 181 -18.14 22.74 3.20
N ARG A 182 -18.98 21.86 2.64
CA ARG A 182 -18.52 20.77 1.78
C ARG A 182 -17.81 21.30 0.55
N LYS A 183 -18.41 22.24 -0.19
CA LYS A 183 -17.80 22.86 -1.37
C LYS A 183 -16.45 23.50 -1.02
N LYS A 184 -16.38 24.26 0.09
CA LYS A 184 -15.14 24.91 0.56
C LYS A 184 -14.06 23.91 0.96
N ARG A 185 -14.43 22.78 1.57
CA ARG A 185 -13.47 21.79 2.09
C ARG A 185 -13.06 20.74 1.04
N LEU A 186 -13.87 20.51 0.02
CA LEU A 186 -13.63 19.47 -0.99
C LEU A 186 -12.42 19.78 -1.87
N LEU A 187 -12.24 21.03 -2.30
CA LEU A 187 -11.09 21.39 -3.14
C LEU A 187 -9.75 21.11 -2.43
N PRO A 188 -9.52 21.55 -1.18
CA PRO A 188 -8.32 21.17 -0.42
C PRO A 188 -8.14 19.65 -0.26
N VAL A 189 -9.23 18.89 -0.07
CA VAL A 189 -9.17 17.42 -0.01
C VAL A 189 -8.65 16.82 -1.32
N ILE A 190 -9.22 17.23 -2.45
CA ILE A 190 -8.81 16.76 -3.77
C ILE A 190 -7.37 17.16 -4.04
N VAL A 191 -7.00 18.42 -3.80
CA VAL A 191 -5.62 18.89 -4.00
C VAL A 191 -4.64 18.10 -3.13
N SER A 192 -4.95 17.86 -1.85
CA SER A 192 -4.07 17.12 -0.95
C SER A 192 -3.84 15.66 -1.31
N THR A 193 -4.65 15.08 -2.20
CA THR A 193 -4.57 13.67 -2.58
C THR A 193 -4.12 13.50 -4.02
N VAL A 194 -4.58 14.35 -4.93
CA VAL A 194 -4.19 14.35 -6.35
C VAL A 194 -2.79 14.92 -6.54
N PHE A 195 -2.41 15.99 -5.82
CA PHE A 195 -1.09 16.60 -5.98
C PHE A 195 0.06 15.64 -5.62
N PRO A 196 0.01 14.86 -4.50
CA PRO A 196 0.97 13.79 -4.25
C PRO A 196 1.07 12.74 -5.36
N VAL A 197 -0.06 12.35 -5.96
CA VAL A 197 -0.09 11.38 -7.06
C VAL A 197 0.67 11.92 -8.27
N ILE A 198 0.41 13.18 -8.64
CA ILE A 198 1.11 13.84 -9.75
C ILE A 198 2.62 13.88 -9.47
N ILE A 199 3.03 14.35 -8.29
CA ILE A 199 4.45 14.42 -7.90
C ILE A 199 5.11 13.04 -7.99
N TYR A 200 4.47 12.01 -7.44
CA TYR A 200 5.01 10.65 -7.45
C TYR A 200 5.24 10.16 -8.87
N PHE A 201 4.26 10.31 -9.76
CA PHE A 201 4.39 9.87 -11.15
C PHE A 201 5.40 10.71 -11.95
N SER A 202 5.51 12.01 -11.68
CA SER A 202 6.53 12.86 -12.29
C SER A 202 7.95 12.42 -11.90
N ILE A 203 8.20 12.17 -10.61
CA ILE A 203 9.49 11.68 -10.13
C ILE A 203 9.75 10.28 -10.67
N ARG A 204 8.77 9.39 -10.61
CA ARG A 204 8.87 8.04 -11.16
C ARG A 204 9.25 8.06 -12.63
N TRP A 205 8.62 8.92 -13.42
CA TRP A 205 8.96 9.06 -14.84
C TRP A 205 10.38 9.58 -15.04
N ALA A 206 10.79 10.62 -14.29
CA ALA A 206 12.15 11.16 -14.38
C ALA A 206 13.23 10.12 -14.02
N VAL A 207 12.93 9.22 -13.08
CA VAL A 207 13.88 8.22 -12.58
C VAL A 207 13.88 6.93 -13.42
N LEU A 208 12.70 6.41 -13.76
CA LEU A 208 12.55 5.10 -14.41
C LEU A 208 12.28 5.18 -15.92
N GLY A 209 12.02 6.35 -16.48
CA GLY A 209 11.59 6.51 -17.87
C GLY A 209 10.23 5.90 -18.19
N SER A 210 9.52 5.34 -17.20
CA SER A 210 8.23 4.66 -17.35
C SER A 210 7.24 5.05 -16.24
N LEU A 211 5.98 5.25 -16.62
CA LEU A 211 4.88 5.52 -15.68
C LEU A 211 4.33 4.24 -15.06
N ILE A 212 4.34 3.14 -15.82
CA ILE A 212 3.82 1.83 -15.46
C ILE A 212 4.97 0.83 -15.60
N GLY A 213 5.09 -0.10 -14.65
CA GLY A 213 6.20 -1.06 -14.61
C GLY A 213 6.40 -1.77 -15.95
N SER A 214 7.63 -1.73 -16.47
CA SER A 214 8.01 -2.18 -17.81
C SER A 214 8.31 -3.69 -17.92
N GLY A 215 8.05 -4.48 -16.87
CA GLY A 215 8.16 -5.93 -16.94
C GLY A 215 6.98 -6.56 -17.70
N GLU A 216 7.22 -7.63 -18.45
CA GLU A 216 6.18 -8.40 -19.15
C GLU A 216 5.07 -8.93 -18.20
N ALA A 217 5.38 -9.04 -16.90
CA ALA A 217 4.41 -9.39 -15.86
C ALA A 217 3.40 -8.27 -15.51
N TYR A 218 3.69 -7.00 -15.86
CA TYR A 218 2.92 -5.83 -15.42
C TYR A 218 2.45 -4.89 -16.54
N THR A 219 2.89 -5.09 -17.79
CA THR A 219 2.36 -4.39 -18.97
C THR A 219 0.93 -4.84 -19.32
N PHE A 220 0.25 -4.11 -20.20
CA PHE A 220 -1.14 -4.27 -20.70
C PHE A 220 -1.77 -5.67 -20.79
N PRO A 221 -1.06 -6.80 -20.98
CA PRO A 221 -1.58 -8.14 -20.65
C PRO A 221 -2.29 -8.24 -19.29
N SER A 222 -1.91 -7.44 -18.29
CA SER A 222 -2.50 -7.44 -16.94
C SER A 222 -4.00 -7.12 -16.87
N VAL A 223 -4.55 -6.29 -17.78
CA VAL A 223 -6.01 -6.03 -17.85
C VAL A 223 -6.76 -7.28 -18.33
N ARG A 224 -6.17 -8.02 -19.27
CA ARG A 224 -6.71 -9.31 -19.73
C ARG A 224 -6.66 -10.36 -18.62
N TYR A 225 -5.68 -10.28 -17.73
CA TYR A 225 -5.60 -11.11 -16.53
C TYR A 225 -6.36 -10.54 -15.33
N PHE A 226 -6.94 -9.34 -15.42
CA PHE A 226 -7.69 -8.75 -14.31
C PHE A 226 -8.87 -9.63 -13.87
N PRO A 227 -9.72 -10.18 -14.78
CA PRO A 227 -10.78 -11.12 -14.38
C PRO A 227 -10.22 -12.38 -13.72
N VAL A 228 -9.07 -12.85 -14.20
CA VAL A 228 -8.38 -14.04 -13.69
C VAL A 228 -7.86 -13.80 -12.28
N ASN A 229 -7.22 -12.64 -12.05
CA ASN A 229 -6.69 -12.24 -10.76
C ASN A 229 -7.81 -11.92 -9.78
N LEU A 230 -8.93 -11.37 -10.24
CA LEU A 230 -10.13 -11.15 -9.43
C LEU A 230 -10.78 -12.48 -9.02
N ALA A 231 -10.90 -13.43 -9.96
CA ALA A 231 -11.39 -14.77 -9.67
C ALA A 231 -10.46 -15.52 -8.69
N LYS A 232 -9.14 -15.35 -8.83
CA LYS A 232 -8.16 -15.84 -7.85
C LYS A 232 -8.37 -15.20 -6.48
N ALA A 233 -8.49 -13.87 -6.41
CA ALA A 233 -8.72 -13.15 -5.14
C ALA A 233 -10.03 -13.58 -4.45
N ALA A 234 -11.11 -13.75 -5.20
CA ALA A 234 -12.36 -14.29 -4.70
C ALA A 234 -12.21 -15.75 -4.24
N GLY A 235 -11.47 -16.57 -5.01
CA GLY A 235 -11.12 -17.94 -4.63
C GLY A 235 -10.32 -18.01 -3.34
N PHE A 236 -9.35 -17.10 -3.12
CA PHE A 236 -8.58 -16.98 -1.89
C PHE A 236 -9.46 -16.64 -0.67
N LEU A 237 -10.52 -15.84 -0.86
CA LEU A 237 -11.48 -15.51 0.19
C LEU A 237 -12.42 -16.67 0.53
N LEU A 238 -12.75 -17.50 -0.45
CA LEU A 238 -13.71 -18.60 -0.31
C LEU A 238 -13.06 -19.92 0.14
N VAL A 239 -11.79 -20.17 -0.22
CA VAL A 239 -11.07 -21.41 0.09
C VAL A 239 -9.74 -21.08 0.79
N PRO A 240 -9.74 -20.90 2.12
CA PRO A 240 -8.58 -20.41 2.86
C PRO A 240 -7.42 -21.44 2.97
N PHE A 241 -7.64 -22.73 2.67
CA PHE A 241 -6.62 -23.78 2.81
C PHE A 241 -6.71 -24.81 1.67
N GLY A 242 -5.80 -24.77 0.68
CA GLY A 242 -5.71 -25.82 -0.37
C GLY A 242 -5.33 -25.40 -1.80
N HIS A 243 -4.58 -24.30 -1.98
CA HIS A 243 -4.47 -23.60 -3.27
C HIS A 243 -3.66 -24.33 -4.36
N THR A 244 -2.66 -25.14 -4.01
CA THR A 244 -1.80 -25.81 -5.00
C THR A 244 -2.57 -26.84 -5.85
N GLY A 245 -3.59 -27.49 -5.28
CA GLY A 245 -4.47 -28.41 -6.01
C GLY A 245 -5.50 -27.70 -6.88
N ALA A 246 -6.08 -26.60 -6.38
CA ALA A 246 -7.10 -25.82 -7.09
C ALA A 246 -6.53 -25.07 -8.30
N GLU A 247 -5.32 -24.50 -8.18
CA GLU A 247 -4.61 -23.93 -9.32
C GLU A 247 -4.28 -24.99 -10.37
N GLY A 248 -3.81 -26.17 -9.96
CA GLY A 248 -3.56 -27.29 -10.87
C GLY A 248 -4.80 -27.69 -11.68
N LEU A 249 -5.97 -27.77 -11.03
CA LEU A 249 -7.25 -28.08 -11.68
C LEU A 249 -7.75 -26.98 -12.63
N LEU A 250 -7.58 -25.71 -12.25
CA LEU A 250 -7.97 -24.55 -13.06
C LEU A 250 -7.09 -24.39 -14.31
N PHE A 251 -5.78 -24.57 -14.17
CA PHE A 251 -4.84 -24.49 -15.30
C PHE A 251 -4.86 -25.74 -16.18
N SER A 252 -5.21 -26.91 -15.63
CA SER A 252 -5.33 -28.15 -16.39
C SER A 252 -6.62 -28.21 -17.22
N ASN A 253 -7.66 -27.42 -16.92
CA ASN A 253 -8.95 -27.51 -17.61
C ASN A 253 -9.47 -26.13 -18.09
N LYS A 254 -9.06 -25.77 -19.32
CA LYS A 254 -9.41 -24.48 -19.97
C LYS A 254 -10.92 -24.17 -19.98
N LYS A 255 -11.79 -25.18 -20.02
CA LYS A 255 -13.25 -25.00 -20.00
C LYS A 255 -13.76 -24.55 -18.63
N LEU A 256 -13.26 -25.15 -17.55
CA LEU A 256 -13.64 -24.80 -16.18
C LEU A 256 -13.21 -23.37 -15.83
N PHE A 257 -12.01 -22.99 -16.28
CA PHE A 257 -11.49 -21.63 -16.16
C PHE A 257 -12.40 -20.60 -16.85
N LEU A 258 -12.77 -20.84 -18.11
CA LEU A 258 -13.66 -19.96 -18.89
C LEU A 258 -15.04 -19.80 -18.23
N VAL A 259 -15.63 -20.89 -17.74
CA VAL A 259 -16.94 -20.89 -17.08
C VAL A 259 -16.90 -20.06 -15.79
N LEU A 260 -15.89 -20.26 -14.94
CA LEU A 260 -15.78 -19.52 -13.68
C LEU A 260 -15.48 -18.04 -13.92
N THR A 261 -14.61 -17.70 -14.88
CA THR A 261 -14.41 -16.29 -15.26
C THR A 261 -15.66 -15.66 -15.86
N GLY A 262 -16.46 -16.41 -16.61
CA GLY A 262 -17.73 -15.95 -17.18
C GLY A 262 -18.81 -15.71 -16.12
N ILE A 263 -18.92 -16.58 -15.11
CA ILE A 263 -19.86 -16.42 -13.99
C ILE A 263 -19.52 -15.19 -13.15
N VAL A 264 -18.24 -14.96 -12.86
CA VAL A 264 -17.78 -13.77 -12.12
C VAL A 264 -18.05 -12.49 -12.93
N PHE A 265 -17.91 -12.53 -14.26
CA PHE A 265 -18.20 -11.39 -15.13
C PHE A 265 -19.70 -11.07 -15.20
N LEU A 266 -20.56 -12.10 -15.23
CA LEU A 266 -22.01 -11.93 -15.21
C LEU A 266 -22.54 -11.47 -13.84
N ALA A 267 -21.92 -11.92 -12.76
CA ALA A 267 -22.27 -11.48 -11.39
C ALA A 267 -21.81 -10.06 -11.06
N GLY A 268 -20.87 -9.47 -11.83
CA GLY A 268 -20.39 -8.10 -11.65
C GLY A 268 -21.10 -7.04 -12.50
N ILE A 269 -22.10 -7.42 -13.31
CA ILE A 269 -22.87 -6.52 -14.20
C ILE A 269 -24.33 -6.31 -13.70
N VAL A 270 -24.69 -6.88 -12.55
CA VAL A 270 -25.99 -6.66 -11.87
C VAL A 270 -25.75 -5.86 -10.60
#